data_AF-A0A383F8D1-F1
#
_entry.id   AF-A0A383F8D1-F1
#
_cell.length_a   1.000
_cell.length_b   1.000
_cell.length_c   1.000
_cell.angle_alpha   90.00
_cell.angle_beta   90.00
_cell.angle_gamma   90.00
#
_symmetry.space_group_name_H-M   'P 1'
#
loop_
_entity.id
_entity.type
_entity.pdbx_description
1 polymer ?
#
loop_
_entity_poly.entity_id
_entity_poly.type
_entity_poly.pdbx_seq_one_letter_code
_entity_poly.pdbx_strand_id
1 'polypeptide(L)'
;MSQKSGQTTSGGVQDGTQNGSDSQNIACEDEALVKKALKGDLGSFESLIGRYQQAIYNICYYKSRNCFDAEDLAQDIFLAAFKSLPNLKDIRKFRSWLFGIAYNRCHKWFHREKIKIVKFKEISRRLGQQQRMDRLRSGQPGTHFQGDEPE
;
A
#
# COMPACT_ATOMS: atom_id res chain seq x y z
N MET A 1 34.71 -36.58 32.19
CA MET A 1 34.34 -36.32 30.77
C MET A 1 32.96 -36.90 30.53
N SER A 2 32.01 -36.01 30.26
CA SER A 2 30.58 -36.25 30.11
C SER A 2 30.24 -37.12 28.92
N GLN A 3 29.29 -38.05 29.05
CA GLN A 3 28.38 -38.47 27.95
C GLN A 3 26.99 -38.84 28.50
N LYS A 4 25.99 -38.65 27.64
CA LYS A 4 24.60 -38.23 27.90
C LYS A 4 23.64 -39.35 28.31
N SER A 5 22.75 -39.03 29.27
CA SER A 5 21.47 -39.72 29.48
C SER A 5 20.50 -39.39 28.33
N GLY A 6 19.97 -40.42 27.67
CA GLY A 6 18.84 -40.28 26.75
C GLY A 6 17.53 -40.14 27.53
N GLN A 7 16.82 -39.04 27.33
CA GLN A 7 15.40 -38.93 27.65
C GLN A 7 14.64 -38.82 26.32
N THR A 8 13.83 -39.83 26.04
CA THR A 8 12.82 -39.81 24.99
C THR A 8 11.59 -39.08 25.53
N THR A 9 11.35 -37.86 25.08
CA THR A 9 10.11 -37.12 25.36
C THR A 9 8.97 -37.63 24.50
N SER A 10 7.91 -38.04 25.19
CA SER A 10 6.60 -38.43 24.67
C SER A 10 6.04 -37.38 23.70
N GLY A 11 5.72 -37.83 22.48
CA GLY A 11 4.97 -37.04 21.51
C GLY A 11 3.53 -36.85 21.98
N GLY A 12 3.16 -35.59 22.24
CA GLY A 12 1.79 -35.14 22.32
C GLY A 12 1.55 -34.14 21.19
N VAL A 13 1.09 -34.61 20.04
CA VAL A 13 0.61 -33.73 18.97
C VAL A 13 -0.80 -33.28 19.37
N GLN A 14 -0.92 -32.05 19.87
CA GLN A 14 -2.21 -31.39 20.03
C GLN A 14 -2.58 -30.72 18.72
N ASP A 15 -3.57 -31.31 18.06
CA ASP A 15 -4.33 -30.76 16.94
C ASP A 15 -5.16 -29.56 17.45
N GLY A 16 -4.91 -28.38 16.87
CA GLY A 16 -5.47 -27.10 17.30
C GLY A 16 -6.49 -26.55 16.31
N THR A 17 -7.65 -27.19 16.21
CA THR A 17 -8.81 -26.65 15.49
C THR A 17 -9.54 -25.63 16.38
N GLN A 18 -9.11 -24.35 16.38
CA GLN A 18 -9.79 -23.24 17.09
C GLN A 18 -10.04 -21.98 16.23
N ASN A 19 -10.13 -22.08 14.90
CA ASN A 19 -10.23 -20.87 14.05
C ASN A 19 -11.64 -20.26 13.88
N GLY A 20 -12.70 -20.86 14.45
CA GLY A 20 -14.09 -20.45 14.18
C GLY A 20 -14.66 -19.37 15.12
N SER A 21 -14.29 -19.38 16.39
CA SER A 21 -14.85 -18.51 17.45
C SER A 21 -14.24 -17.10 17.46
N ASP A 22 -12.96 -16.99 17.14
CA ASP A 22 -12.21 -15.72 17.27
C ASP A 22 -12.63 -14.68 16.24
N SER A 23 -12.98 -15.12 15.03
CA SER A 23 -13.43 -14.23 13.96
C SER A 23 -14.77 -13.55 14.26
N GLN A 24 -15.67 -14.24 14.98
CA GLN A 24 -16.96 -13.68 15.39
C GLN A 24 -16.80 -12.71 16.57
N ASN A 25 -15.86 -12.98 17.47
CA ASN A 25 -15.56 -12.10 18.60
C ASN A 25 -14.99 -10.74 18.13
N ILE A 26 -14.05 -10.77 17.18
CA ILE A 26 -13.44 -9.56 16.61
C ILE A 26 -14.49 -8.68 15.89
N ALA A 27 -15.41 -9.28 15.13
CA ALA A 27 -16.46 -8.54 14.44
C ALA A 27 -17.41 -7.82 15.42
N CYS A 28 -17.83 -8.50 16.49
CA CYS A 28 -18.66 -7.91 17.54
C CYS A 28 -17.96 -6.75 18.26
N GLU A 29 -16.66 -6.90 18.49
CA GLU A 29 -15.84 -5.87 19.12
C GLU A 29 -15.63 -4.65 18.23
N ASP A 30 -15.40 -4.87 16.92
CA ASP A 30 -15.33 -3.79 15.94
C ASP A 30 -16.64 -3.01 15.87
N GLU A 31 -17.80 -3.69 15.94
CA GLU A 31 -19.09 -3.01 15.99
C GLU A 31 -19.21 -2.09 17.22
N ALA A 32 -18.72 -2.53 18.37
CA ALA A 32 -18.73 -1.74 19.60
C ALA A 32 -17.81 -0.51 19.50
N LEU A 33 -16.61 -0.68 18.95
CA LEU A 33 -15.66 0.41 18.72
C LEU A 33 -16.21 1.44 17.72
N VAL A 34 -16.82 1.00 16.63
CA VAL A 34 -17.42 1.89 15.63
C VAL A 34 -18.55 2.71 16.23
N LYS A 35 -19.41 2.11 17.07
CA LYS A 35 -20.48 2.83 17.77
C LYS A 35 -19.95 3.94 18.67
N LYS A 36 -18.83 3.71 19.35
CA LYS A 36 -18.17 4.72 20.19
C LYS A 36 -17.50 5.80 19.34
N ALA A 37 -16.80 5.41 18.29
CA ALA A 37 -16.16 6.34 17.35
C ALA A 37 -17.18 7.29 16.69
N LEU A 38 -18.37 6.79 16.33
CA LEU A 38 -19.48 7.61 15.83
C LEU A 38 -19.98 8.67 16.83
N LYS A 39 -19.77 8.45 18.14
CA LYS A 39 -20.10 9.41 19.20
C LYS A 39 -18.96 10.40 19.48
N GLY A 40 -17.87 10.35 18.71
CA GLY A 40 -16.72 11.22 18.87
C GLY A 40 -15.62 10.68 19.78
N ASP A 41 -15.65 9.39 20.13
CA ASP A 41 -14.54 8.76 20.87
C ASP A 41 -13.37 8.45 19.93
N LEU A 42 -12.35 9.31 19.94
CA LEU A 42 -11.14 9.15 19.13
C LEU A 42 -10.37 7.87 19.48
N GLY A 43 -10.34 7.47 20.76
CA GLY A 43 -9.58 6.27 21.19
C GLY A 43 -10.16 4.98 20.63
N SER A 44 -11.50 4.92 20.47
CA SER A 44 -12.14 3.80 19.78
C SER A 44 -11.80 3.76 18.29
N PHE A 45 -11.66 4.92 17.64
CA PHE A 45 -11.23 4.96 16.24
C PHE A 45 -9.76 4.58 16.07
N GLU A 46 -8.88 5.03 16.97
CA GLU A 46 -7.47 4.62 17.01
C GLU A 46 -7.34 3.10 17.18
N SER A 47 -8.15 2.50 18.06
CA SER A 47 -8.19 1.04 18.23
C SER A 47 -8.59 0.31 16.94
N LEU A 48 -9.54 0.86 16.18
CA LEU A 48 -9.90 0.33 14.86
C LEU A 48 -8.73 0.49 13.87
N ILE A 49 -8.06 1.65 13.83
CA ILE A 49 -6.87 1.84 12.99
C ILE A 49 -5.81 0.78 13.32
N GLY A 50 -5.48 0.59 14.58
CA GLY A 50 -4.47 -0.38 15.02
C GLY A 50 -4.75 -1.80 14.53
N ARG A 51 -6.03 -2.21 14.46
CA ARG A 51 -6.45 -3.52 13.92
C ARG A 51 -6.25 -3.65 12.42
N TYR A 52 -6.50 -2.56 11.68
CA TYR A 52 -6.53 -2.59 10.21
C TYR A 52 -5.27 -2.04 9.55
N GLN A 53 -4.38 -1.38 10.29
CA GLN A 53 -3.18 -0.70 9.76
C GLN A 53 -2.34 -1.60 8.86
N GLN A 54 -2.04 -2.81 9.31
CA GLN A 54 -1.16 -3.71 8.58
C GLN A 54 -1.81 -4.19 7.28
N ALA A 55 -3.11 -4.50 7.33
CA ALA A 55 -3.85 -4.98 6.17
C ALA A 55 -3.96 -3.88 5.10
N ILE A 56 -4.28 -2.64 5.51
CA ILE A 56 -4.37 -1.50 4.60
C ILE A 56 -3.00 -1.12 4.04
N TYR A 57 -1.96 -1.10 4.88
CA TYR A 57 -0.59 -0.87 4.44
C TYR A 57 -0.15 -1.89 3.38
N ASN A 58 -0.41 -3.17 3.61
CA ASN A 58 -0.06 -4.24 2.66
C ASN A 58 -0.74 -4.05 1.29
N ILE A 59 -2.00 -3.61 1.28
CA ILE A 59 -2.72 -3.30 0.02
C ILE A 59 -2.06 -2.12 -0.69
N CYS A 60 -1.75 -1.05 0.03
CA CYS A 60 -1.11 0.14 -0.51
C CYS A 60 0.27 -0.21 -1.08
N TYR A 61 1.08 -0.93 -0.31
CA TYR A 61 2.41 -1.37 -0.70
C TYR A 61 2.40 -2.28 -1.93
N TYR A 62 1.44 -3.22 -2.02
CA TYR A 62 1.31 -4.06 -3.21
C TYR A 62 1.09 -3.25 -4.49
N LYS A 63 0.39 -2.11 -4.37
CA LYS A 63 0.07 -1.21 -5.49
C LYS A 63 1.17 -0.19 -5.78
N SER A 64 1.79 0.41 -4.77
CA SER A 64 2.83 1.44 -4.93
C SER A 64 4.22 0.85 -5.15
N ARG A 65 4.52 -0.32 -4.57
CA ARG A 65 5.86 -0.93 -4.50
C ARG A 65 6.91 0.00 -3.86
N ASN A 66 6.46 0.97 -3.08
CA ASN A 66 7.29 1.95 -2.37
C ASN A 66 6.71 2.12 -0.96
N CYS A 67 7.58 2.07 0.05
CA CYS A 67 7.17 2.18 1.45
C CYS A 67 6.60 3.56 1.81
N PHE A 68 7.26 4.65 1.39
CA PHE A 68 6.80 6.02 1.65
C PHE A 68 5.45 6.30 1.00
N ASP A 69 5.28 5.90 -0.28
CA ASP A 69 3.99 6.05 -0.96
C ASP A 69 2.90 5.19 -0.32
N ALA A 70 3.26 3.99 0.18
CA ALA A 70 2.31 3.12 0.85
C ALA A 70 1.83 3.70 2.18
N GLU A 71 2.74 4.29 2.95
CA GLU A 71 2.45 4.93 4.22
C GLU A 71 1.56 6.17 4.02
N ASP A 72 1.94 7.07 3.10
CA ASP A 72 1.15 8.27 2.77
C ASP A 72 -0.28 7.90 2.30
N LEU A 73 -0.37 6.89 1.43
CA LEU A 73 -1.67 6.41 0.94
C LEU A 73 -2.52 5.77 2.05
N ALA A 74 -1.89 4.99 2.95
CA ALA A 74 -2.59 4.41 4.09
C ALA A 74 -3.13 5.51 5.02
N GLN A 75 -2.34 6.56 5.28
CA GLN A 75 -2.78 7.72 6.06
C GLN A 75 -3.98 8.43 5.40
N ASP A 76 -3.93 8.70 4.09
CA ASP A 76 -5.07 9.29 3.35
C ASP A 76 -6.32 8.40 3.42
N ILE A 77 -6.17 7.07 3.37
CA ILE A 77 -7.27 6.12 3.51
C ILE A 77 -7.90 6.22 4.91
N PHE A 78 -7.11 6.19 5.97
CA PHE A 78 -7.63 6.28 7.34
C PHE A 78 -8.27 7.65 7.61
N LEU A 79 -7.70 8.74 7.11
CA LEU A 79 -8.29 10.06 7.20
C LEU A 79 -9.61 10.16 6.44
N ALA A 80 -9.68 9.56 5.24
CA ALA A 80 -10.91 9.48 4.45
C ALA A 80 -11.97 8.63 5.16
N ALA A 81 -11.57 7.52 5.78
CA ALA A 81 -12.44 6.68 6.58
C ALA A 81 -12.98 7.45 7.77
N PHE A 82 -12.14 8.14 8.54
CA PHE A 82 -12.58 8.96 9.68
C PHE A 82 -13.66 9.99 9.27
N LYS A 83 -13.39 10.76 8.22
CA LYS A 83 -14.33 11.76 7.68
C LYS A 83 -15.63 11.15 7.17
N SER A 84 -15.58 9.93 6.65
CA SER A 84 -16.72 9.25 6.04
C SER A 84 -17.45 8.31 7.01
N LEU A 85 -16.91 8.10 8.21
CA LEU A 85 -17.45 7.20 9.22
C LEU A 85 -18.92 7.51 9.57
N PRO A 86 -19.35 8.78 9.70
CA PRO A 86 -20.76 9.11 9.93
C PRO A 86 -21.70 8.62 8.83
N ASN A 87 -21.19 8.37 7.62
CA ASN A 87 -21.97 7.89 6.47
C ASN A 87 -22.05 6.35 6.41
N LEU A 88 -21.45 5.64 7.37
CA LEU A 88 -21.50 4.17 7.45
C LEU A 88 -22.92 3.71 7.80
N LYS A 89 -23.60 3.11 6.81
CA LYS A 89 -24.99 2.64 6.96
C LYS A 89 -25.13 1.41 7.86
N ASP A 90 -24.14 0.53 7.83
CA ASP A 90 -24.15 -0.74 8.54
C ASP A 90 -22.81 -0.93 9.26
N ILE A 91 -22.85 -0.82 10.58
CA ILE A 91 -21.69 -0.91 11.45
C ILE A 91 -21.02 -2.29 11.37
N ARG A 92 -21.81 -3.36 11.10
CA ARG A 92 -21.29 -4.73 10.95
C ARG A 92 -20.40 -4.89 9.72
N LYS A 93 -20.55 -3.98 8.76
CA LYS A 93 -19.80 -3.96 7.50
C LYS A 93 -18.62 -3.00 7.53
N PHE A 94 -18.19 -2.54 8.71
CA PHE A 94 -17.05 -1.64 8.83
C PHE A 94 -15.81 -2.15 8.07
N ARG A 95 -15.47 -3.44 8.24
CA ARG A 95 -14.36 -4.07 7.52
C ARG A 95 -14.50 -3.94 6.01
N SER A 96 -15.59 -4.45 5.42
CA SER A 96 -15.76 -4.41 3.96
C SER A 96 -15.85 -2.98 3.43
N TRP A 97 -16.47 -2.08 4.17
CA TRP A 97 -16.54 -0.66 3.85
C TRP A 97 -15.14 0.01 3.83
N LEU A 98 -14.31 -0.23 4.85
CA LEU A 98 -12.95 0.31 4.93
C LEU A 98 -12.08 -0.18 3.77
N PHE A 99 -12.15 -1.47 3.47
CA PHE A 99 -11.44 -2.04 2.32
C PHE A 99 -11.94 -1.48 0.99
N GLY A 100 -13.23 -1.14 0.88
CA GLY A 100 -13.78 -0.43 -0.28
C GLY A 100 -13.18 0.97 -0.46
N ILE A 101 -13.01 1.73 0.63
CA ILE A 101 -12.31 3.03 0.61
C ILE A 101 -10.87 2.84 0.14
N ALA A 102 -10.17 1.88 0.74
CA ALA A 102 -8.78 1.58 0.42
C ALA A 102 -8.59 1.24 -1.06
N TYR A 103 -9.42 0.35 -1.60
CA TYR A 103 -9.40 -0.04 -3.00
C TYR A 103 -9.61 1.17 -3.93
N ASN A 104 -10.62 1.99 -3.65
CA ASN A 104 -10.92 3.17 -4.45
C ASN A 104 -9.77 4.19 -4.43
N ARG A 105 -9.15 4.41 -3.27
CA ARG A 105 -8.01 5.32 -3.12
C ARG A 105 -6.77 4.81 -3.82
N CYS A 106 -6.42 3.54 -3.65
CA CYS A 106 -5.32 2.88 -4.36
C CYS A 106 -5.51 2.93 -5.87
N HIS A 107 -6.73 2.64 -6.34
CA HIS A 107 -7.05 2.70 -7.76
C HIS A 107 -6.86 4.11 -8.32
N LYS A 108 -7.40 5.13 -7.64
CA LYS A 108 -7.22 6.54 -8.03
C LYS A 108 -5.74 6.95 -8.04
N TRP A 109 -4.98 6.59 -7.01
CA TRP A 109 -3.54 6.87 -6.93
C TRP A 109 -2.79 6.24 -8.11
N PHE A 110 -3.02 4.96 -8.37
CA PHE A 110 -2.35 4.23 -9.45
C PHE A 110 -2.65 4.81 -10.85
N HIS A 111 -3.90 5.23 -11.08
CA HIS A 111 -4.27 5.87 -12.35
C HIS A 111 -3.56 7.22 -12.53
N ARG A 112 -3.45 8.03 -11.48
CA ARG A 112 -2.71 9.29 -11.53
C ARG A 112 -1.23 9.05 -11.81
N GLU A 113 -0.64 8.04 -11.17
CA GLU A 113 0.79 7.74 -11.32
C GLU A 113 1.12 7.24 -12.74
N LYS A 114 0.29 6.35 -13.30
CA LYS A 114 0.43 5.93 -14.70
C LYS A 114 0.34 7.10 -15.68
N ILE A 115 -0.58 8.05 -15.45
CA ILE A 115 -0.71 9.23 -16.30
C ILE A 115 0.56 10.09 -16.23
N LYS A 116 1.20 10.26 -15.06
CA LYS A 116 2.48 10.98 -14.96
C LYS A 116 3.56 10.33 -15.81
N ILE A 117 3.71 8.99 -15.72
CA ILE A 117 4.71 8.24 -16.49
C ILE A 117 4.48 8.40 -18.00
N VAL A 118 3.23 8.27 -18.46
CA VAL A 118 2.90 8.41 -19.89
C VAL A 118 3.17 9.83 -20.37
N LYS A 119 2.75 10.85 -19.61
CA LYS A 119 3.02 12.26 -19.94
C LYS A 119 4.52 12.56 -19.98
N PHE A 120 5.27 12.06 -19.01
CA PHE A 120 6.72 12.24 -18.96
C PHE A 120 7.42 11.61 -20.17
N LYS A 121 7.03 10.38 -20.55
CA LYS A 121 7.56 9.72 -21.76
C LYS A 121 7.24 10.52 -23.03
N GLU A 122 6.04 11.05 -23.13
CA GLU A 122 5.62 11.89 -24.25
C GLU A 122 6.40 13.22 -24.32
N ILE A 123 6.58 13.89 -23.18
CA ILE A 123 7.40 15.12 -23.09
C ILE A 123 8.85 14.81 -23.48
N SER A 124 9.44 13.74 -22.93
CA SER A 124 10.81 13.32 -23.24
C SER A 124 10.99 13.01 -24.73
N ARG A 125 10.00 12.32 -25.35
CA ARG A 125 9.98 12.04 -26.79
C ARG A 125 9.96 13.34 -27.61
N ARG A 126 9.10 14.30 -27.24
CA ARG A 126 9.02 15.61 -27.91
C ARG A 126 10.30 16.42 -27.76
N LEU A 127 10.87 16.47 -26.56
CA LEU A 127 12.14 17.16 -26.30
C LEU A 127 13.29 16.54 -27.10
N GLY A 128 13.38 15.22 -27.17
CA GLY A 128 14.38 14.53 -28.01
C GLY A 128 14.20 14.81 -29.50
N GLN A 129 12.95 14.87 -29.99
CA GLN A 129 12.63 15.27 -31.37
C GLN A 129 13.00 16.74 -31.62
N GLN A 130 12.67 17.64 -30.70
CA GLN A 130 12.99 19.07 -30.78
C GLN A 130 14.50 19.28 -30.87
N GLN A 131 15.28 18.69 -29.96
CA GLN A 131 16.76 18.78 -29.99
C GLN A 131 17.37 18.22 -31.27
N ARG A 132 16.79 17.14 -31.83
CA ARG A 132 17.22 16.61 -33.12
C ARG A 132 16.89 17.57 -34.27
N MET A 133 15.71 18.19 -34.24
CA MET A 133 15.32 19.19 -35.24
C MET A 133 16.15 20.49 -35.12
N ASP A 134 16.48 20.91 -33.90
CA ASP A 134 17.32 22.08 -33.64
C ASP A 134 18.75 21.86 -34.12
N ARG A 135 19.31 20.64 -33.94
CA ARG A 135 20.61 20.25 -34.53
C ARG A 135 20.61 20.26 -36.05
N LEU A 136 19.51 19.82 -36.67
CA LEU A 136 19.36 19.88 -38.13
C LEU A 136 19.23 21.32 -38.65
N ARG A 137 18.59 22.22 -37.89
CA ARG A 137 18.51 23.66 -38.22
C ARG A 137 19.79 24.43 -37.97
N SER A 138 20.56 24.08 -36.94
CA SER A 138 21.78 24.80 -36.57
C SER A 138 22.99 24.46 -37.43
N GLY A 139 22.86 23.54 -38.39
CA GLY A 139 23.88 23.27 -39.41
C GLY A 139 25.18 22.65 -38.87
N GLN A 140 25.16 22.04 -37.68
CA GLN A 140 26.32 21.35 -37.12
C GLN A 140 26.42 19.93 -37.72
N PRO A 141 27.43 19.63 -38.57
CA PRO A 141 27.65 18.26 -39.03
C PRO A 141 28.09 17.39 -37.85
N GLY A 142 27.61 16.14 -37.82
CA GLY A 142 27.98 15.17 -36.80
C GLY A 142 29.49 15.06 -36.70
N THR A 143 30.06 15.34 -35.53
CA THR A 143 31.48 15.13 -35.28
C THR A 143 31.71 13.63 -35.40
N HIS A 144 32.32 13.26 -36.52
CA HIS A 144 32.92 11.97 -36.75
C HIS A 144 33.91 11.70 -35.62
N PHE A 145 33.49 10.86 -34.66
CA PHE A 145 34.34 10.40 -33.57
C PHE A 145 35.21 9.27 -34.14
N GLN A 146 36.32 9.65 -34.79
CA GLN A 146 37.38 8.71 -35.15
C GLN A 146 38.21 8.45 -33.89
N GLY A 147 38.03 7.27 -33.30
CA GLY A 147 39.08 6.70 -32.46
C GLY A 147 40.27 6.27 -33.31
N ASP A 148 41.44 6.22 -32.66
CA ASP A 148 42.74 5.69 -33.12
C ASP A 148 43.58 6.69 -33.95
N GLU A 149 44.86 7.02 -33.65
CA GLU A 149 45.90 6.45 -32.78
C GLU A 149 46.86 7.54 -32.26
N PRO A 150 47.59 7.31 -31.14
CA PRO A 150 48.80 8.06 -30.79
C PRO A 150 50.07 7.34 -31.28
N GLU A 151 51.01 8.10 -31.87
CA GLU A 151 52.47 7.85 -31.79
C GLU A 151 53.17 9.02 -31.08
#